data_AF-A0A953EA66-F1
#
_entry.id   AF-A0A953EA66-F1
#
_cell.length_a   1.000
_cell.length_b   1.000
_cell.length_c   1.000
_cell.angle_alpha   90.00
_cell.angle_beta   90.00
_cell.angle_gamma   90.00
#
_symmetry.space_group_name_H-M   'P 1'
#
loop_
_entity.id
_entity.type
_entity.pdbx_description
1 polymer ?
#
loop_
_entity_poly.entity_id
_entity_poly.type
_entity_poly.pdbx_seq_one_letter_code
_entity_poly.pdbx_strand_id
1 'polypeptide(L)' 'MASPCMDVCRYDEATGWCLGCGMTRKDKKHWKKGKAMRPAILEALPARLHALAAAGHPTGKAAQRKKKKKKEKA' A
#
# COMPACT_ATOMS: atom_id res chain seq x y z
N MET A 1 -5.41 18.53 1.39
CA MET A 1 -4.60 17.29 1.37
C MET A 1 -5.43 16.15 0.80
N ALA A 2 -5.16 15.76 -0.45
CA ALA A 2 -5.72 14.53 -1.00
C ALA A 2 -5.10 13.32 -0.26
N SER A 3 -5.92 12.33 0.07
CA SER A 3 -5.40 11.06 0.58
C SER A 3 -4.77 10.30 -0.59
N PRO A 4 -3.54 9.77 -0.48
CA PRO A 4 -2.94 8.93 -1.51
C PRO A 4 -3.64 7.56 -1.64
N CYS A 5 -4.76 7.36 -0.95
CA CYS A 5 -5.56 6.15 -0.98
C CYS A 5 -6.51 6.19 -2.18
N MET A 6 -6.31 5.28 -3.12
CA MET A 6 -7.17 5.06 -4.29
C MET A 6 -8.28 4.03 -4.04
N ASP A 7 -8.80 4.00 -2.81
CA ASP A 7 -9.79 3.02 -2.29
C ASP A 7 -9.38 1.53 -2.35
N VAL A 8 -8.23 1.21 -2.93
CA VAL A 8 -7.69 -0.15 -2.98
C VAL A 8 -6.78 -0.43 -1.79
N CYS A 9 -7.19 -1.39 -0.97
CA CYS A 9 -6.50 -1.79 0.24
C CYS A 9 -5.99 -3.23 0.11
N ARG A 10 -4.90 -3.42 -0.63
CA ARG A 10 -4.28 -4.73 -0.83
C ARG A 10 -2.91 -4.73 -0.18
N TYR A 11 -2.73 -5.51 0.87
CA TYR A 11 -1.43 -5.62 1.54
C TYR A 11 -0.68 -6.82 1.00
N ASP A 12 0.62 -6.65 0.85
CA ASP A 12 1.53 -7.77 0.69
C ASP A 12 1.74 -8.47 2.04
N GLU A 13 1.76 -9.81 2.04
CA GLU A 13 1.89 -10.61 3.26
C GLU A 13 3.35 -10.70 3.74
N ALA A 14 4.33 -10.50 2.85
CA ALA A 14 5.75 -10.53 3.22
C ALA A 14 6.20 -9.23 3.89
N THR A 15 5.78 -8.09 3.34
CA THR A 15 6.20 -6.75 3.78
C THR A 15 5.16 -6.03 4.64
N GLY A 16 3.89 -6.43 4.57
CA GLY A 16 2.79 -5.73 5.24
C GLY A 16 2.45 -4.36 4.63
N TRP A 17 2.97 -4.05 3.44
CA TRP A 17 2.76 -2.79 2.74
C TRP A 17 1.55 -2.85 1.80
N CYS A 18 0.79 -1.77 1.72
CA CYS A 18 -0.29 -1.69 0.75
C CYS A 18 0.29 -1.57 -0.67
N LEU A 19 0.05 -2.57 -1.50
CA LEU A 19 0.34 -2.53 -2.94
C LEU A 19 -0.32 -1.34 -3.63
N GLY A 20 -1.45 -0.89 -3.08
CA GLY A 20 -2.19 0.22 -3.65
C GLY A 20 -1.54 1.57 -3.41
N CYS A 21 -1.39 1.93 -2.13
CA CYS A 21 -0.97 3.27 -1.71
C CYS A 21 0.36 3.30 -0.95
N GLY A 22 1.03 2.16 -0.75
CA GLY A 22 2.28 2.02 0.02
C GLY A 22 2.11 2.16 1.54
N MET A 23 0.91 2.48 2.04
CA MET A 23 0.67 2.62 3.48
C MET A 23 0.62 1.27 4.19
N THR A 24 1.10 1.22 5.43
CA THR A 24 0.90 0.06 6.31
C THR A 24 -0.39 0.22 7.12
N ARG A 25 -0.80 -0.86 7.81
CA ARG A 25 -1.92 -0.79 8.76
C ARG A 25 -1.67 0.23 9.88
N LYS A 26 -0.41 0.38 10.32
CA LYS A 26 -0.01 1.39 11.31
C LYS A 26 -0.20 2.80 10.75
N ASP A 27 0.20 3.04 9.51
CA ASP A 27 0.02 4.36 8.87
C ASP A 27 -1.46 4.71 8.72
N LYS A 28 -2.33 3.76 8.36
CA LYS A 28 -3.79 4.02 8.36
C LYS A 28 -4.32 4.44 9.73
N LYS A 29 -3.83 3.83 10.81
CA LYS A 29 -4.21 4.19 12.18
C LYS A 29 -3.72 5.61 12.53
N HIS A 30 -2.50 5.96 12.16
CA HIS A 30 -1.95 7.32 12.35
C HIS A 30 -2.68 8.36 11.49
N TRP A 31 -3.05 8.02 10.26
CA TRP A 31 -3.80 8.88 9.35
C TRP A 31 -5.19 9.25 9.89
N LYS A 32 -5.85 8.31 10.58
CA LYS A 32 -7.09 8.56 11.34
C LYS A 32 -6.85 9.37 12.62
N LYS A 33 -5.74 9.15 13.33
CA LYS A 33 -5.42 9.84 14.59
C LYS A 33 -5.13 11.33 14.42
N GLY A 34 -4.47 11.74 13.34
CA GLY A 34 -4.13 13.17 13.19
C GLY A 34 -3.33 13.49 11.93
N LYS A 35 -3.25 14.79 11.61
CA LYS A 35 -2.54 15.26 10.42
C LYS A 35 -1.02 15.34 10.59
N ALA A 36 -0.53 15.35 11.84
CA ALA A 36 0.89 15.53 12.17
C ALA A 36 1.80 14.47 11.52
N MET A 37 1.34 13.22 11.40
CA MET A 37 2.13 12.13 10.81
C MET A 37 1.93 11.97 9.30
N ARG A 38 1.00 12.70 8.67
CA ARG A 38 0.74 12.61 7.23
C ARG A 38 1.97 12.87 6.36
N PRO A 39 2.77 13.94 6.58
CA PRO A 39 3.97 14.17 5.76
C PRO A 39 4.98 13.02 5.90
N ALA A 40 5.25 12.56 7.13
CA ALA A 40 6.16 11.44 7.37
C ALA A 40 5.69 10.14 6.68
N ILE A 41 4.37 9.88 6.67
CA ILE A 41 3.79 8.76 5.94
C ILE A 41 4.02 8.94 4.44
N LEU A 42 3.68 10.12 3.89
CA LEU A 42 3.78 10.44 2.47
C LEU A 42 5.21 10.31 1.94
N GLU A 43 6.21 10.73 2.70
CA GLU A 43 7.63 10.59 2.32
C GLU A 43 8.08 9.13 2.30
N ALA A 44 7.53 8.28 3.19
CA ALA A 44 7.84 6.85 3.20
C ALA A 44 7.15 6.07 2.07
N LEU A 45 6.03 6.57 1.52
CA LEU A 45 5.29 5.88 0.45
C LEU A 45 6.10 5.58 -0.81
N PRO A 46 6.78 6.54 -1.45
CA PRO A 46 7.53 6.28 -2.68
C PRO A 46 8.62 5.23 -2.47
N ALA A 47 9.34 5.26 -1.35
CA ALA A 47 10.35 4.26 -1.02
C ALA A 47 9.75 2.84 -0.92
N ARG A 48 8.60 2.70 -0.26
CA ARG A 48 7.90 1.41 -0.14
C ARG A 48 7.35 0.93 -1.48
N LEU A 49 6.80 1.82 -2.29
CA LEU A 49 6.32 1.48 -3.64
C LEU A 49 7.48 1.04 -4.53
N HIS A 50 8.64 1.68 -4.44
CA HIS A 50 9.83 1.29 -5.18
C HIS A 50 10.32 -0.10 -4.76
N ALA A 51 10.36 -0.39 -3.46
CA ALA A 51 10.71 -1.71 -2.95
C ALA A 51 9.72 -2.80 -3.38
N LEU A 52 8.40 -2.50 -3.38
CA LEU A 52 7.39 -3.42 -3.89
C LEU A 52 7.54 -3.68 -5.40
N ALA A 53 7.82 -2.63 -6.18
CA ALA A 53 8.08 -2.76 -7.61
C ALA A 53 9.34 -3.59 -7.88
N ALA A 54 10.41 -3.38 -7.11
CA ALA A 54 11.64 -4.16 -7.18
C ALA A 54 11.42 -5.65 -6.82
N ALA A 55 10.51 -5.92 -5.89
CA ALA A 55 10.08 -7.28 -5.54
C ALA A 55 9.07 -7.89 -6.55
N GLY A 56 8.72 -7.17 -7.63
CA GLY A 56 7.82 -7.65 -8.68
C GLY A 56 6.33 -7.58 -8.30
N HIS A 57 5.96 -6.86 -7.25
CA HIS A 57 4.56 -6.65 -6.90
C HIS A 57 3.92 -5.55 -7.76
N PRO A 58 2.64 -5.69 -8.14
CA PRO A 58 1.93 -4.63 -8.83
C PRO A 58 1.65 -3.48 -7.85
N THR A 59 2.16 -2.28 -8.15
CA THR A 59 1.98 -1.07 -7.32
C THR A 59 1.02 -0.06 -7.94
N GLY A 60 0.37 0.77 -7.12
CA GLY A 60 -0.50 1.84 -7.61
C GLY A 60 -1.70 1.31 -8.41
N LYS A 61 -2.03 1.94 -9.54
CA LYS A 61 -3.15 1.51 -10.41
C LYS A 61 -3.04 0.04 -10.86
N ALA A 62 -1.82 -0.49 -10.99
CA ALA A 62 -1.61 -1.89 -11.34
C ALA A 62 -2.09 -2.86 -10.24
N ALA A 63 -2.04 -2.44 -8.97
CA ALA A 63 -2.53 -3.23 -7.82
C ALA A 63 -4.05 -3.42 -7.82
N GLN A 64 -4.79 -2.54 -8.51
CA GLN A 64 -6.26 -2.55 -8.56
C GLN A 64 -6.84 -3.76 -9.33
N ARG A 65 -5.99 -4.54 -10.03
CA ARG A 65 -6.45 -5.76 -10.71
C ARG A 65 -6.95 -6.79 -9.69
N LYS A 66 -8.29 -6.88 -9.64
CA LYS A 66 -9.10 -7.87 -8.92
C LYS A 66 -8.45 -9.25 -8.96
N LYS A 67 -8.47 -9.93 -7.81
CA LYS A 67 -8.23 -11.37 -7.62
C LYS A 67 -8.70 -12.18 -8.84
N LYS A 68 -7.78 -12.56 -9.73
CA LYS A 68 -7.81 -13.83 -10.48
C LYS A 68 -6.36 -14.31 -10.47
N LYS A 69 -6.13 -15.59 -10.16
CA LYS A 69 -4.84 -16.21 -9.81
C LYS A 69 -4.33 -15.89 -8.40
N LYS A 70 -4.83 -16.64 -7.41
CA LYS A 70 -4.01 -17.53 -6.56
C LYS A 70 -4.92 -18.16 -5.50
N LYS A 71 -5.72 -19.12 -5.93
CA LYS A 71 -6.21 -20.20 -5.06
C LYS A 71 -6.31 -21.48 -5.89
N GLU A 72 -5.17 -21.87 -6.46
CA GLU A 72 -4.87 -23.25 -6.82
C GLU A 72 -3.76 -23.66 -5.86
N LYS A 73 -4.14 -24.21 -4.72
CA LYS A 73 -3.33 -25.07 -3.86
C LYS A 73 -4.32 -25.77 -2.91
N ALA A 74 -4.22 -27.09 -2.91
CA ALA A 74 -5.12 -28.11 -2.36
C ALA A 74 -6.29 -28.45 -3.28
#